data_AF-A0A352Q8S0-F1
#
_entry.id   AF-A0A352Q8S0-F1
#
_cell.length_a   1.000
_cell.length_b   1.000
_cell.length_c   1.000
_cell.angle_alpha   90.00
_cell.angle_beta   90.00
_cell.angle_gamma   90.00
#
_symmetry.space_group_name_H-M   'P 1'
#
loop_
_entity.id
_entity.type
_entity.pdbx_description
1 polymer ?
#
loop_
_entity_poly.entity_id
_entity_poly.type
_entity_poly.pdbx_seq_one_letter_code
_entity_poly.pdbx_strand_id
1 'polypeptide(L)'
;MAELGFPVIATSGNRIDEPVCTDEGEAIDTLGGIADVFLVHDRPIVGRCDDSIVRLMRGRPTLLRRARGYAPLPVVVNHRFKKPVLGVGGHLKNTVALAVGERVFLSPHIGNLDTPAASAAHRQAVEFLCRLYNAKPGAIVHDLHPDYRSTRLADKLGGDTLAVQHHYAHALACMAENGVESPCLAVTWDGAGFGVDHCTWGGEFLRIKPGGFERALHFLPFPLPGGDAAALDPKRAALGMLYAMDGERAFERDIGLPEQSAGLMKTALRNNLNCPKTSSAGRIFDAVAALTGIGGENSFEGQAAMALEFAAEREFTAVYDFEVRDGVIDWRPMLRGMLADLDACLGAGKMAGKFHRTLAAIIVAAAQAIGE
;
A
#
# COMPACT_ATOMS: atom_id res chain seq x y z
N MET A 1 26.83 -2.47 -23.31
CA MET A 1 25.76 -3.47 -23.11
C MET A 1 25.75 -4.55 -24.19
N ALA A 2 25.66 -4.23 -25.50
CA ALA A 2 25.65 -5.26 -26.56
C ALA A 2 26.86 -6.21 -26.52
N GLU A 3 28.04 -5.71 -26.14
CA GLU A 3 29.28 -6.48 -26.00
C GLU A 3 29.25 -7.53 -24.88
N LEU A 4 28.35 -7.41 -23.89
CA LEU A 4 28.32 -8.33 -22.75
C LEU A 4 27.76 -9.72 -23.12
N GLY A 5 26.86 -9.80 -24.10
CA GLY A 5 26.31 -11.08 -24.56
C GLY A 5 25.39 -11.81 -23.58
N PHE A 6 25.06 -11.22 -22.42
CA PHE A 6 24.10 -11.78 -21.45
C PHE A 6 23.23 -10.69 -20.80
N PRO A 7 22.05 -11.03 -20.23
CA PRO A 7 21.20 -10.09 -19.51
C PRO A 7 21.86 -9.56 -18.24
N VAL A 8 21.74 -8.26 -17.98
CA VAL A 8 22.33 -7.61 -16.80
C VAL A 8 21.23 -7.14 -15.87
N ILE A 9 21.47 -7.27 -14.56
CA ILE A 9 20.59 -6.70 -13.53
C ILE A 9 20.82 -5.19 -13.48
N ALA A 10 19.76 -4.42 -13.70
CA ALA A 10 19.73 -2.99 -13.46
C ALA A 10 18.80 -2.73 -12.27
N THR A 11 19.38 -2.37 -11.13
CA THR A 11 18.66 -1.94 -9.93
C THR A 11 19.14 -0.55 -9.52
N SER A 12 18.36 0.13 -8.70
CA SER A 12 18.72 1.46 -8.20
C SER A 12 20.00 1.40 -7.36
N GLY A 13 20.91 2.34 -7.63
CA GLY A 13 22.18 2.47 -6.91
C GLY A 13 22.00 3.25 -5.62
N ASN A 14 21.54 2.58 -4.56
CA ASN A 14 21.29 3.16 -3.23
C ASN A 14 21.33 2.07 -2.15
N ARG A 15 21.40 2.49 -0.88
CA ARG A 15 21.12 1.62 0.26
C ARG A 15 19.60 1.43 0.42
N ILE A 16 19.22 0.39 1.15
CA ILE A 16 17.81 0.12 1.46
C ILE A 16 17.13 1.37 2.05
N ASP A 17 15.95 1.71 1.53
CA ASP A 17 15.15 2.89 1.91
C ASP A 17 15.82 4.28 1.74
N GLU A 18 16.90 4.36 0.97
CA GLU A 18 17.52 5.63 0.55
C GLU A 18 17.22 5.94 -0.92
N PRO A 19 17.11 7.23 -1.31
CA PRO A 19 16.93 7.61 -2.71
C PRO A 19 18.13 7.23 -3.60
N VAL A 20 17.89 7.00 -4.89
CA VAL A 20 18.95 6.75 -5.89
C VAL A 20 19.97 7.89 -5.93
N CYS A 21 21.27 7.57 -5.86
CA CYS A 21 22.34 8.55 -5.95
C CYS A 21 22.33 9.29 -7.30
N THR A 22 22.65 10.58 -7.28
CA THR A 22 22.75 11.41 -8.50
C THR A 22 24.11 12.04 -8.71
N ASP A 23 24.90 12.12 -7.65
CA ASP A 23 26.26 12.67 -7.66
C ASP A 23 27.29 11.54 -7.63
N GLU A 24 28.38 11.70 -8.36
CA GLU A 24 29.42 10.68 -8.49
C GLU A 24 30.16 10.45 -7.15
N GLY A 25 30.37 11.52 -6.37
CA GLY A 25 30.97 11.43 -5.04
C GLY A 25 30.04 10.72 -4.05
N GLU A 26 28.76 11.11 -4.04
CA GLU A 26 27.71 10.43 -3.26
C GLU A 26 27.66 8.93 -3.57
N ALA A 27 27.76 8.56 -4.86
CA ALA A 27 27.74 7.16 -5.28
C ALA A 27 28.96 6.38 -4.75
N ILE A 28 30.17 6.94 -4.85
CA ILE A 28 31.40 6.30 -4.35
C ILE A 28 31.33 6.11 -2.83
N ASP A 29 30.95 7.15 -2.09
CA ASP A 29 30.88 7.11 -0.63
C ASP A 29 29.82 6.12 -0.14
N THR A 30 28.66 6.10 -0.79
CA THR A 30 27.51 5.28 -0.38
C THR A 30 27.67 3.82 -0.76
N LEU A 31 28.17 3.56 -1.98
CA LEU A 31 28.17 2.25 -2.64
C LEU A 31 29.57 1.61 -2.72
N GLY A 32 30.63 2.26 -2.22
CA GLY A 32 32.00 1.72 -2.28
C GLY A 32 32.20 0.39 -1.56
N GLY A 33 31.29 0.04 -0.63
CA GLY A 33 31.25 -1.29 0.01
C GLY A 33 30.35 -2.32 -0.69
N ILE A 34 29.73 -1.94 -1.82
CA ILE A 34 28.77 -2.76 -2.57
C ILE A 34 29.27 -3.00 -4.00
N ALA A 35 29.76 -1.96 -4.68
CA ALA A 35 30.18 -2.02 -6.07
C ALA A 35 31.70 -2.17 -6.19
N ASP A 36 32.14 -3.10 -7.03
CA ASP A 36 33.57 -3.30 -7.34
C ASP A 36 34.13 -2.20 -8.26
N VAL A 37 33.29 -1.66 -9.15
CA VAL A 37 33.66 -0.68 -10.17
C VAL A 37 32.54 0.33 -10.37
N PHE A 38 32.92 1.59 -10.62
CA PHE A 38 32.01 2.69 -10.92
C PHE A 38 32.18 3.14 -12.37
N LEU A 39 31.09 3.07 -13.15
CA LEU A 39 31.02 3.65 -14.49
C LEU A 39 30.28 4.99 -14.41
N VAL A 40 31.03 6.08 -14.45
CA VAL A 40 30.50 7.46 -14.30
C VAL A 40 30.73 8.30 -15.55
N HIS A 41 30.13 9.49 -15.60
CA HIS A 41 30.29 10.46 -16.69
C HIS A 41 30.31 11.89 -16.13
N ASP A 42 30.69 12.87 -16.94
CA ASP A 42 30.82 14.29 -16.57
C ASP A 42 29.54 15.11 -16.82
N ARG A 43 28.41 14.47 -17.12
CA ARG A 43 27.11 15.14 -17.34
C ARG A 43 26.29 15.14 -16.04
N PRO A 44 26.13 16.28 -15.34
CA PRO A 44 25.44 16.29 -14.06
C PRO A 44 23.97 15.85 -14.15
N ILE A 45 23.52 15.06 -13.17
CA ILE A 45 22.11 14.63 -13.04
C ILE A 45 21.39 15.58 -12.08
N VAL A 46 20.62 16.52 -12.63
CA VAL A 46 19.95 17.59 -11.85
C VAL A 46 18.77 17.09 -11.01
N GLY A 47 18.16 15.96 -11.36
CA GLY A 47 16.99 15.43 -10.68
C GLY A 47 17.01 13.92 -10.56
N ARG A 48 16.70 13.43 -9.36
CA ARG A 48 16.53 12.00 -9.07
C ARG A 48 15.34 11.47 -9.88
N CYS A 49 15.54 10.33 -10.54
CA CYS A 49 14.49 9.70 -11.33
C CYS A 49 14.73 8.20 -11.44
N ASP A 50 13.99 7.43 -10.64
CA ASP A 50 13.98 5.97 -10.76
C ASP A 50 13.45 5.50 -12.11
N ASP A 51 13.70 4.24 -12.43
CA ASP A 51 13.02 3.57 -13.51
C ASP A 51 11.51 3.40 -13.22
N SER A 52 10.68 3.69 -14.21
CA SER A 52 9.25 3.37 -14.14
C SER A 52 9.02 1.87 -14.23
N ILE A 53 8.02 1.38 -13.51
CA ILE A 53 7.60 -0.02 -13.54
C ILE A 53 6.18 -0.07 -14.08
N VAL A 54 5.98 -0.83 -15.16
CA VAL A 54 4.68 -0.98 -15.84
C VAL A 54 4.38 -2.46 -15.99
N ARG A 55 3.15 -2.87 -15.68
CA ARG A 55 2.65 -4.24 -15.88
C ARG A 55 1.48 -4.21 -16.85
N LEU A 56 1.43 -5.15 -17.79
CA LEU A 56 0.23 -5.36 -18.62
C LEU A 56 -0.79 -6.16 -17.82
N MET A 57 -1.92 -5.55 -17.50
CA MET A 57 -3.04 -6.19 -16.80
C MET A 57 -4.28 -6.13 -17.68
N ARG A 58 -4.85 -7.31 -18.01
CA ARG A 58 -5.98 -7.45 -18.94
C ARG A 58 -5.80 -6.69 -20.27
N GLY A 59 -4.57 -6.71 -20.82
CA GLY A 59 -4.23 -6.06 -22.08
C GLY A 59 -4.03 -4.54 -21.99
N ARG A 60 -4.09 -3.93 -20.79
CA ARG A 60 -3.84 -2.50 -20.57
C ARG A 60 -2.56 -2.28 -19.76
N PRO A 61 -1.74 -1.27 -20.06
CA PRO A 61 -0.63 -0.87 -19.22
C PRO A 61 -1.11 -0.28 -17.88
N THR A 62 -0.65 -0.85 -16.78
CA THR A 62 -0.87 -0.36 -15.41
C THR A 62 0.47 0.07 -14.82
N LEU A 63 0.57 1.32 -14.41
CA LEU A 63 1.76 1.85 -13.74
C LEU A 63 1.82 1.34 -12.31
N LEU A 64 2.92 0.67 -11.95
CA LEU A 64 3.24 0.29 -10.57
C LEU A 64 4.17 1.31 -9.91
N ARG A 65 5.04 1.93 -10.71
CA ARG A 65 5.91 3.04 -10.32
C ARG A 65 5.98 4.05 -11.44
N ARG A 66 5.53 5.28 -11.18
CA ARG A 66 5.58 6.41 -12.13
C ARG A 66 6.85 7.23 -11.89
N ALA A 67 7.85 7.09 -12.75
CA ALA A 67 9.10 7.82 -12.68
C ALA A 67 9.64 8.12 -14.10
N ARG A 68 10.80 7.61 -14.49
CA ARG A 68 11.43 7.88 -15.79
C ARG A 68 10.50 7.61 -16.97
N GLY A 69 10.41 8.56 -17.90
CA GLY A 69 9.56 8.48 -19.10
C GLY A 69 8.09 8.87 -18.88
N TYR A 70 7.64 9.01 -17.64
CA TYR A 70 6.28 9.44 -17.31
C TYR A 70 6.24 10.71 -16.48
N ALA A 71 7.06 10.85 -15.45
CA ALA A 71 7.17 12.08 -14.70
C ALA A 71 8.05 13.10 -15.45
N PRO A 72 7.70 14.40 -15.49
CA PRO A 72 6.53 15.05 -14.88
C PRO A 72 5.38 15.29 -15.88
N LEU A 73 5.08 14.36 -16.80
CA LEU A 73 3.90 14.51 -17.67
C LEU A 73 2.64 14.64 -16.80
N PRO A 74 1.74 15.59 -17.09
CA PRO A 74 0.58 15.82 -16.25
C PRO A 74 -0.50 14.76 -16.44
N VAL A 75 -1.29 14.55 -15.39
CA VAL A 75 -2.65 14.02 -15.49
C VAL A 75 -3.58 15.21 -15.72
N VAL A 76 -4.42 15.15 -16.74
CA VAL A 76 -5.43 16.18 -17.01
C VAL A 76 -6.71 15.80 -16.28
N VAL A 77 -7.29 16.74 -15.54
CA VAL A 77 -8.50 16.51 -14.74
C VAL A 77 -9.65 17.41 -15.19
N ASN A 78 -10.89 16.95 -15.00
CA ASN A 78 -12.12 17.70 -15.32
C ASN A 78 -12.43 18.81 -14.30
N HIS A 79 -11.40 19.49 -13.81
CA HIS A 79 -11.53 20.57 -12.85
C HIS A 79 -10.43 21.61 -13.03
N ARG A 80 -10.80 22.89 -13.07
CA ARG A 80 -9.85 23.98 -13.17
C ARG A 80 -9.60 24.63 -11.80
N PHE A 81 -8.42 24.39 -11.24
CA PHE A 81 -7.97 24.98 -10.00
C PHE A 81 -7.73 26.49 -10.16
N LYS A 82 -8.35 27.30 -9.27
CA LYS A 82 -8.19 28.78 -9.27
C LYS A 82 -6.81 29.24 -8.78
N LYS A 83 -6.21 28.48 -7.87
CA LYS A 83 -4.85 28.66 -7.35
C LYS A 83 -4.12 27.33 -7.42
N PRO A 84 -2.79 27.31 -7.52
CA PRO A 84 -2.04 26.06 -7.46
C PRO A 84 -2.30 25.30 -6.15
N VAL A 85 -2.39 23.99 -6.20
CA VAL A 85 -2.57 23.12 -5.02
C VAL A 85 -1.42 22.12 -4.97
N LEU A 86 -0.79 21.98 -3.81
CA LEU A 86 0.32 21.05 -3.59
C LEU A 86 -0.18 19.85 -2.78
N GLY A 87 -0.09 18.64 -3.32
CA GLY A 87 -0.28 17.39 -2.58
C GLY A 87 1.07 16.81 -2.17
N VAL A 88 1.30 16.59 -0.87
CA VAL A 88 2.58 16.05 -0.37
C VAL A 88 2.62 14.52 -0.26
N GLY A 89 1.49 13.85 -0.50
CA GLY A 89 1.37 12.39 -0.55
C GLY A 89 1.39 11.68 0.82
N GLY A 90 1.34 10.36 0.79
CA GLY A 90 1.46 9.48 1.97
C GLY A 90 2.91 9.30 2.43
N HIS A 91 3.18 8.28 3.24
CA HIS A 91 4.53 8.03 3.77
C HIS A 91 5.31 6.97 2.98
N LEU A 92 4.63 5.90 2.57
CA LEU A 92 5.19 4.82 1.78
C LEU A 92 5.06 5.12 0.29
N LYS A 93 6.07 4.71 -0.49
CA LYS A 93 6.10 4.86 -1.96
C LYS A 93 5.72 6.27 -2.44
N ASN A 94 6.18 7.30 -1.72
CA ASN A 94 5.71 8.66 -1.84
C ASN A 94 5.94 9.27 -3.23
N THR A 95 4.99 10.12 -3.63
CA THR A 95 5.11 11.09 -4.72
C THR A 95 4.48 12.42 -4.30
N VAL A 96 4.97 13.51 -4.87
CA VAL A 96 4.43 14.86 -4.70
C VAL A 96 3.62 15.24 -5.93
N ALA A 97 2.48 15.90 -5.73
CA ALA A 97 1.61 16.39 -6.80
C ALA A 97 1.51 17.91 -6.77
N LEU A 98 1.63 18.58 -7.91
CA LEU A 98 1.34 20.00 -8.06
C LEU A 98 0.25 20.21 -9.11
N ALA A 99 -0.90 20.71 -8.69
CA ALA A 99 -2.01 21.04 -9.57
C ALA A 99 -1.93 22.51 -10.01
N VAL A 100 -1.97 22.77 -11.32
CA VAL A 100 -2.01 24.11 -11.92
C VAL A 100 -2.99 24.13 -13.08
N GLY A 101 -4.04 24.94 -12.98
CA GLY A 101 -5.11 24.97 -14.01
C GLY A 101 -5.88 23.65 -14.02
N GLU A 102 -5.81 22.89 -15.10
CA GLU A 102 -6.48 21.58 -15.27
C GLU A 102 -5.49 20.41 -15.24
N ARG A 103 -4.23 20.67 -14.88
CA ARG A 103 -3.12 19.71 -14.96
C ARG A 103 -2.59 19.43 -13.56
N VAL A 104 -2.39 18.15 -13.27
CA VAL A 104 -1.75 17.66 -12.05
C VAL A 104 -0.40 17.05 -12.42
N PHE A 105 0.67 17.69 -12.01
CA PHE A 105 2.04 17.27 -12.26
C PHE A 105 2.56 16.44 -11.09
N LEU A 106 2.95 15.20 -11.36
CA LEU A 106 3.51 14.30 -10.35
C LEU A 106 5.04 14.33 -10.40
N SER A 107 5.68 14.33 -9.24
CA SER A 107 7.11 14.05 -9.13
C SER A 107 7.41 12.61 -9.58
N PRO A 108 8.66 12.30 -9.93
CA PRO A 108 9.12 10.92 -9.91
C PRO A 108 8.88 10.28 -8.53
N HIS A 109 8.89 8.95 -8.50
CA HIS A 109 8.90 8.18 -7.26
C HIS A 109 10.04 8.63 -6.33
N ILE A 110 9.71 8.83 -5.05
CA ILE A 110 10.68 9.25 -4.02
C ILE A 110 11.04 8.07 -3.11
N GLY A 111 10.12 7.12 -2.90
CA GLY A 111 10.29 5.98 -2.01
C GLY A 111 9.63 6.17 -0.66
N ASN A 112 10.09 5.42 0.34
CA ASN A 112 9.57 5.48 1.72
C ASN A 112 10.24 6.63 2.47
N LEU A 113 9.46 7.42 3.22
CA LEU A 113 9.98 8.58 3.94
C LEU A 113 10.57 8.21 5.31
N ASP A 114 11.21 7.05 5.46
CA ASP A 114 11.72 6.59 6.75
C ASP A 114 13.08 7.20 7.13
N THR A 115 13.88 7.56 6.12
CA THR A 115 15.24 8.08 6.32
C THR A 115 15.31 9.61 6.24
N PRO A 116 16.31 10.24 6.88
CA PRO A 116 16.59 11.66 6.67
C PRO A 116 16.87 12.00 5.21
N ALA A 117 17.57 11.12 4.48
CA ALA A 117 17.85 11.28 3.06
C ALA A 117 16.56 11.31 2.21
N ALA A 118 15.62 10.37 2.45
CA ALA A 118 14.32 10.37 1.80
C ALA A 118 13.48 11.62 2.13
N SER A 119 13.53 12.08 3.39
CA SER A 119 12.86 13.32 3.81
C SER A 119 13.43 14.56 3.09
N ALA A 120 14.75 14.59 2.86
CA ALA A 120 15.41 15.67 2.12
C ALA A 120 15.03 15.62 0.63
N ALA A 121 15.03 14.43 0.01
CA ALA A 121 14.60 14.23 -1.37
C ALA A 121 13.13 14.64 -1.58
N HIS A 122 12.26 14.33 -0.63
CA HIS A 122 10.85 14.77 -0.64
C HIS A 122 10.71 16.29 -0.67
N ARG A 123 11.44 17.00 0.20
CA ARG A 123 11.46 18.46 0.22
C ARG A 123 12.00 19.04 -1.09
N GLN A 124 13.10 18.48 -1.60
CA GLN A 124 13.68 18.88 -2.88
C GLN A 124 12.69 18.69 -4.04
N ALA A 125 11.89 17.62 -4.04
CA ALA A 125 10.87 17.37 -5.04
C ALA A 125 9.75 18.43 -5.00
N VAL A 126 9.30 18.82 -3.81
CA VAL A 126 8.33 19.92 -3.62
C VAL A 126 8.89 21.23 -4.19
N GLU A 127 10.10 21.61 -3.77
CA GLU A 127 10.76 22.85 -4.21
C GLU A 127 11.00 22.84 -5.73
N PHE A 128 11.43 21.70 -6.28
CA PHE A 128 11.66 21.50 -7.70
C PHE A 128 10.39 21.71 -8.52
N LEU A 129 9.28 21.06 -8.16
CA LEU A 129 8.01 21.20 -8.90
C LEU A 129 7.47 22.63 -8.83
N CYS A 130 7.46 23.25 -7.64
CA CYS A 130 7.01 24.63 -7.48
C CYS A 130 7.85 25.60 -8.32
N ARG A 131 9.18 25.44 -8.33
CA ARG A 131 10.07 26.26 -9.16
C ARG A 131 9.87 26.02 -10.65
N LEU A 132 9.78 24.75 -11.08
CA LEU A 132 9.64 24.37 -12.48
C LEU A 132 8.41 25.00 -13.13
N TYR A 133 7.30 25.06 -12.39
CA TYR A 133 6.03 25.62 -12.88
C TYR A 133 5.77 27.06 -12.40
N ASN A 134 6.77 27.70 -11.77
CA ASN A 134 6.64 29.03 -11.17
C ASN A 134 5.35 29.18 -10.33
N ALA A 135 5.03 28.15 -9.56
CA ALA A 135 3.78 28.04 -8.83
C ALA A 135 3.99 28.39 -7.35
N LYS A 136 3.07 29.18 -6.80
CA LYS A 136 2.94 29.41 -5.36
C LYS A 136 1.65 28.72 -4.90
N PRO A 137 1.74 27.54 -4.25
CA PRO A 137 0.57 26.83 -3.77
C PRO A 137 -0.28 27.70 -2.85
N GLY A 138 -1.57 27.79 -3.15
CA GLY A 138 -2.56 28.44 -2.30
C GLY A 138 -3.17 27.52 -1.25
N ALA A 139 -2.99 26.20 -1.40
CA ALA A 139 -3.39 25.18 -0.45
C ALA A 139 -2.42 24.00 -0.50
N ILE A 140 -2.25 23.31 0.63
CA ILE A 140 -1.40 22.13 0.78
C ILE A 140 -2.24 20.96 1.27
N VAL A 141 -2.31 19.90 0.49
CA VAL A 141 -3.05 18.67 0.79
C VAL A 141 -2.09 17.62 1.31
N HIS A 142 -2.43 17.00 2.44
CA HIS A 142 -1.64 15.94 3.07
C HIS A 142 -2.53 14.79 3.55
N ASP A 143 -1.91 13.66 3.89
CA ASP A 143 -2.60 12.53 4.47
C ASP A 143 -3.19 12.89 5.85
N LEU A 144 -4.30 12.24 6.23
CA LEU A 144 -4.90 12.39 7.55
C LEU A 144 -3.96 11.92 8.68
N HIS A 145 -3.01 11.02 8.40
CA HIS A 145 -2.10 10.52 9.42
C HIS A 145 -1.19 11.65 9.97
N PRO A 146 -1.25 11.98 11.27
CA PRO A 146 -0.55 13.14 11.84
C PRO A 146 0.97 12.95 11.91
N ASP A 147 1.43 11.71 12.10
CA ASP A 147 2.87 11.43 12.25
C ASP A 147 3.65 11.23 10.95
N TYR A 148 2.98 11.22 9.80
CA TYR A 148 3.68 11.07 8.52
C TYR A 148 4.63 12.23 8.28
N ARG A 149 5.82 11.93 7.75
CA ARG A 149 6.81 12.98 7.46
C ARG A 149 6.33 13.94 6.39
N SER A 150 5.49 13.47 5.46
CA SER A 150 4.81 14.30 4.48
C SER A 150 3.85 15.29 5.15
N THR A 151 3.02 14.83 6.09
CA THR A 151 2.11 15.69 6.89
C THR A 151 2.89 16.74 7.67
N ARG A 152 3.94 16.33 8.39
CA ARG A 152 4.79 17.27 9.14
C ARG A 152 5.52 18.27 8.24
N LEU A 153 5.80 17.93 6.97
CA LEU A 153 6.33 18.89 6.00
C LEU A 153 5.25 19.90 5.59
N ALA A 154 4.02 19.45 5.33
CA ALA A 154 2.91 20.34 5.00
C ALA A 154 2.69 21.40 6.08
N ASP A 155 2.72 21.00 7.36
CA ASP A 155 2.61 21.93 8.49
C ASP A 155 3.73 22.97 8.53
N LYS A 156 4.96 22.56 8.18
CA LYS A 156 6.14 23.44 8.17
C LYS A 156 6.17 24.41 7.00
N LEU A 157 5.59 24.04 5.86
CA LEU A 157 5.53 24.91 4.68
C LEU A 157 4.64 26.14 4.94
N GLY A 158 3.69 26.02 5.87
CA GLY A 158 2.76 27.09 6.22
C GLY A 158 1.71 27.33 5.13
N GLY A 159 0.55 27.85 5.52
CA GLY A 159 -0.58 28.12 4.63
C GLY A 159 -1.82 27.29 4.94
N ASP A 160 -2.80 27.35 4.05
CA ASP A 160 -4.05 26.62 4.20
C ASP A 160 -3.81 25.13 3.93
N THR A 161 -3.78 24.31 4.99
CA THR A 161 -3.62 22.86 4.90
C THR A 161 -4.97 22.14 4.86
N LEU A 162 -5.03 21.03 4.12
CA LEU A 162 -6.19 20.15 4.04
C LEU A 162 -5.76 18.70 4.22
N ALA A 163 -6.19 18.09 5.33
CA ALA A 163 -6.03 16.67 5.58
C ALA A 163 -7.06 15.87 4.77
N VAL A 164 -6.59 14.84 4.04
CA VAL A 164 -7.45 13.93 3.27
C VAL A 164 -7.20 12.50 3.73
N GLN A 165 -8.28 11.77 3.96
CA GLN A 165 -8.21 10.37 4.38
C GLN A 165 -7.59 9.51 3.26
N HIS A 166 -6.67 8.61 3.63
CA HIS A 166 -5.82 7.84 2.73
C HIS A 166 -6.59 7.06 1.64
N HIS A 167 -7.64 6.35 2.04
CA HIS A 167 -8.43 5.52 1.13
C HIS A 167 -9.31 6.38 0.23
N TYR A 168 -9.85 7.47 0.77
CA TYR A 168 -10.55 8.46 -0.02
C TYR A 168 -9.62 9.08 -1.09
N ALA A 169 -8.35 9.35 -0.75
CA ALA A 169 -7.36 9.79 -1.73
C ALA A 169 -7.10 8.74 -2.82
N HIS A 170 -7.04 7.45 -2.49
CA HIS A 170 -6.96 6.37 -3.48
C HIS A 170 -8.16 6.37 -4.44
N ALA A 171 -9.38 6.50 -3.91
CA ALA A 171 -10.59 6.59 -4.72
C ALA A 171 -10.55 7.81 -5.66
N LEU A 172 -10.22 8.99 -5.13
CA LEU A 172 -10.14 10.23 -5.90
C LEU A 172 -9.07 10.18 -6.99
N ALA A 173 -7.93 9.53 -6.75
CA ALA A 173 -6.89 9.37 -7.75
C ALA A 173 -7.37 8.52 -8.95
N CYS A 174 -8.07 7.41 -8.67
CA CYS A 174 -8.66 6.57 -9.71
C CYS A 174 -9.75 7.31 -10.50
N MET A 175 -10.61 8.05 -9.81
CA MET A 175 -11.65 8.88 -10.42
C MET A 175 -11.04 9.96 -11.34
N ALA A 176 -10.00 10.65 -10.87
CA ALA A 176 -9.33 11.70 -11.61
C ALA A 176 -8.67 11.19 -12.90
N GLU A 177 -8.02 10.02 -12.86
CA GLU A 177 -7.39 9.44 -14.05
C GLU A 177 -8.41 8.92 -15.08
N ASN A 178 -9.58 8.46 -14.62
CA ASN A 178 -10.61 7.86 -15.48
C ASN A 178 -11.77 8.80 -15.82
N GLY A 179 -11.77 10.05 -15.34
CA GLY A 179 -12.85 11.01 -15.57
C GLY A 179 -14.18 10.59 -14.96
N VAL A 180 -14.16 9.83 -13.86
CA VAL A 180 -15.36 9.39 -13.14
C VAL A 180 -15.77 10.45 -12.13
N GLU A 181 -17.05 10.82 -12.14
CA GLU A 181 -17.62 11.78 -11.19
C GLU A 181 -18.41 11.07 -10.09
N SER A 182 -18.60 11.74 -8.95
CA SER A 182 -19.47 11.26 -7.88
C SER A 182 -20.96 11.41 -8.27
N PRO A 183 -21.88 10.57 -7.76
CA PRO A 183 -21.65 9.51 -6.79
C PRO A 183 -21.13 8.22 -7.44
N CYS A 184 -20.29 7.49 -6.71
CA CYS A 184 -19.83 6.15 -7.12
C CYS A 184 -19.42 5.32 -5.91
N LEU A 185 -19.33 4.00 -6.10
CA LEU A 185 -18.72 3.08 -5.15
C LEU A 185 -17.25 2.88 -5.47
N ALA A 186 -16.39 3.17 -4.48
CA ALA A 186 -14.97 2.89 -4.56
C ALA A 186 -14.61 1.69 -3.66
N VAL A 187 -13.87 0.73 -4.21
CA VAL A 187 -13.27 -0.37 -3.46
C VAL A 187 -11.80 -0.03 -3.24
N THR A 188 -11.44 0.22 -1.99
CA THR A 188 -10.10 0.71 -1.61
C THR A 188 -9.47 -0.29 -0.65
N TRP A 189 -8.70 -1.22 -1.22
CA TRP A 189 -8.03 -2.29 -0.50
C TRP A 189 -6.52 -2.06 -0.51
N ASP A 190 -5.93 -1.89 0.66
CA ASP A 190 -4.51 -1.60 0.87
C ASP A 190 -3.93 -2.39 2.05
N GLY A 191 -2.67 -2.09 2.40
CA GLY A 191 -2.00 -2.66 3.56
C GLY A 191 -2.35 -1.96 4.88
N ALA A 192 -2.28 -0.63 4.90
CA ALA A 192 -2.60 0.17 6.07
C ALA A 192 -2.85 1.63 5.68
N GLY A 193 -3.98 2.17 6.15
CA GLY A 193 -4.22 3.62 6.17
C GLY A 193 -4.88 4.07 7.46
N PHE A 194 -4.64 5.31 7.85
CA PHE A 194 -5.20 5.87 9.07
C PHE A 194 -6.72 6.07 8.93
N GLY A 195 -7.49 5.34 9.74
CA GLY A 195 -8.93 5.48 9.82
C GLY A 195 -9.35 6.69 10.64
N VAL A 196 -10.50 7.27 10.32
CA VAL A 196 -11.10 8.37 11.10
C VAL A 196 -11.54 7.93 12.51
N ASP A 197 -11.66 6.62 12.71
CA ASP A 197 -12.04 5.93 13.95
C ASP A 197 -10.82 5.37 14.71
N HIS A 198 -9.60 5.80 14.35
CA HIS A 198 -8.33 5.29 14.88
C HIS A 198 -8.07 3.80 14.64
N CYS A 199 -8.87 3.14 13.79
CA CYS A 199 -8.57 1.80 13.30
C CYS A 199 -7.65 1.88 12.08
N THR A 200 -6.84 0.85 11.86
CA THR A 200 -6.05 0.72 10.63
C THR A 200 -6.97 0.20 9.53
N TRP A 201 -7.35 1.08 8.61
CA TRP A 201 -8.13 0.72 7.44
C TRP A 201 -7.25 0.01 6.39
N GLY A 202 -7.91 -0.70 5.47
CA GLY A 202 -7.25 -1.31 4.32
C GLY A 202 -8.15 -2.25 3.53
N GLY A 203 -9.45 -2.25 3.83
CA GLY A 203 -10.40 -3.21 3.27
C GLY A 203 -11.77 -2.57 3.12
N GLU A 204 -11.79 -1.34 2.62
CA GLU A 204 -12.94 -0.45 2.70
C GLU A 204 -13.70 -0.37 1.38
N PHE A 205 -15.02 -0.20 1.50
CA PHE A 205 -15.93 0.14 0.43
C PHE A 205 -16.51 1.50 0.74
N LEU A 206 -16.16 2.51 -0.06
CA LEU A 206 -16.52 3.89 0.17
C LEU A 206 -17.58 4.33 -0.83
N ARG A 207 -18.71 4.85 -0.34
CA ARG A 207 -19.67 5.57 -1.17
C ARG A 207 -19.17 7.01 -1.31
N ILE A 208 -18.64 7.35 -2.48
CA ILE A 208 -18.13 8.67 -2.77
C ILE A 208 -19.29 9.61 -3.07
N LYS A 209 -19.30 10.77 -2.41
CA LYS A 209 -20.32 11.81 -2.55
C LYS A 209 -19.65 13.12 -2.99
N PRO A 210 -20.41 14.09 -3.52
CA PRO A 210 -19.89 15.43 -3.75
C PRO A 210 -19.27 16.01 -2.47
N GLY A 211 -17.96 16.24 -2.48
CA GLY A 211 -17.22 16.84 -1.36
C GLY A 211 -16.89 15.90 -0.19
N GLY A 212 -17.12 14.59 -0.29
CA GLY A 212 -16.79 13.66 0.80
C GLY A 212 -17.05 12.19 0.49
N PHE A 213 -17.05 11.38 1.53
CA PHE A 213 -17.29 9.94 1.41
C PHE A 213 -18.05 9.42 2.62
N GLU A 214 -18.69 8.27 2.45
CA GLU A 214 -19.27 7.46 3.51
C GLU A 214 -18.63 6.08 3.48
N ARG A 215 -18.17 5.58 4.63
CA ARG A 215 -17.69 4.20 4.76
C ARG A 215 -18.91 3.26 4.75
N ALA A 216 -19.19 2.66 3.60
CA ALA A 216 -20.40 1.89 3.37
C ALA A 216 -20.27 0.43 3.83
N LEU A 217 -19.15 -0.22 3.51
CA LEU A 217 -18.80 -1.56 4.01
C LEU A 217 -17.32 -1.61 4.38
N HIS A 218 -16.98 -2.55 5.28
CA HIS A 218 -15.60 -2.88 5.59
C HIS A 218 -15.46 -4.33 6.05
N PHE A 219 -14.26 -4.90 5.98
CA PHE A 219 -14.00 -6.20 6.62
C PHE A 219 -14.17 -6.11 8.14
N LEU A 220 -14.71 -7.18 8.73
CA LEU A 220 -14.81 -7.33 10.18
C LEU A 220 -13.46 -7.04 10.85
N PRO A 221 -13.34 -6.03 11.72
CA PRO A 221 -12.05 -5.69 12.30
C PRO A 221 -11.52 -6.78 13.22
N PHE A 222 -10.21 -7.00 13.18
CA PHE A 222 -9.50 -7.96 14.05
C PHE A 222 -8.27 -7.30 14.70
N PRO A 223 -7.81 -7.78 15.87
CA PRO A 223 -6.63 -7.23 16.53
C PRO A 223 -5.36 -7.61 15.79
N LEU A 224 -4.44 -6.67 15.63
CA LEU A 224 -3.16 -6.86 14.94
C LEU A 224 -2.00 -6.81 15.95
N PRO A 225 -1.56 -7.95 16.52
CA PRO A 225 -0.55 -7.95 17.59
C PRO A 225 0.81 -7.45 17.10
N GLY A 226 1.25 -6.32 17.64
CA GLY A 226 2.52 -5.68 17.31
C GLY A 226 2.44 -4.58 16.25
N GLY A 227 1.24 -4.20 15.80
CA GLY A 227 1.05 -3.09 14.86
C GLY A 227 1.86 -3.25 13.58
N ASP A 228 2.75 -2.30 13.30
CA ASP A 228 3.61 -2.27 12.10
C ASP A 228 4.46 -3.53 11.92
N ALA A 229 4.87 -4.18 13.01
CA ALA A 229 5.64 -5.42 12.94
C ALA A 229 4.88 -6.56 12.23
N ALA A 230 3.54 -6.51 12.21
CA ALA A 230 2.73 -7.52 11.54
C ALA A 230 2.79 -7.45 10.01
N ALA A 231 3.25 -6.34 9.42
CA ALA A 231 3.52 -6.28 7.98
C ALA A 231 4.77 -7.08 7.59
N LEU A 232 5.72 -7.25 8.52
CA LEU A 232 6.95 -8.03 8.32
C LEU A 232 6.82 -9.49 8.76
N ASP A 233 5.94 -9.77 9.72
CA ASP A 233 5.68 -11.10 10.26
C ASP A 233 4.19 -11.48 10.05
N PRO A 234 3.85 -12.09 8.90
CA PRO A 234 2.48 -12.47 8.53
C PRO A 234 1.76 -13.36 9.55
N LYS A 235 2.51 -14.12 10.37
CA LYS A 235 1.94 -14.99 11.41
C LYS A 235 1.21 -14.20 12.48
N ARG A 236 1.58 -12.93 12.71
CA ARG A 236 0.88 -12.01 13.63
C ARG A 236 -0.55 -11.73 13.16
N ALA A 237 -0.72 -11.48 11.86
CA ALA A 237 -2.04 -11.26 11.28
C ALA A 237 -2.90 -12.53 11.36
N ALA A 238 -2.31 -13.71 11.06
CA ALA A 238 -2.99 -15.00 11.23
C ALA A 238 -3.45 -15.23 12.67
N LEU A 239 -2.57 -15.01 13.66
CA LEU A 239 -2.91 -15.15 15.07
C LEU A 239 -4.03 -14.19 15.49
N GLY A 240 -3.98 -12.94 15.03
CA GLY A 240 -5.01 -11.93 15.29
C GLY A 240 -6.38 -12.33 14.76
N MET A 241 -6.45 -12.85 13.53
CA MET A 241 -7.69 -13.36 12.94
C MET A 241 -8.20 -14.61 13.65
N LEU A 242 -7.32 -15.59 13.94
CA LEU A 242 -7.71 -16.78 14.70
C LEU A 242 -8.27 -16.41 16.09
N TYR A 243 -7.62 -15.48 16.79
CA TYR A 243 -8.05 -15.01 18.10
C TYR A 243 -9.41 -14.28 18.04
N ALA A 244 -9.63 -13.46 17.01
CA ALA A 244 -10.93 -12.81 16.79
C ALA A 244 -12.07 -13.82 16.50
N MET A 245 -11.76 -14.99 15.95
CA MET A 245 -12.74 -16.03 15.64
C MET A 245 -13.03 -16.96 16.83
N ASP A 246 -11.97 -17.46 17.49
CA ASP A 246 -12.05 -18.57 18.45
C ASP A 246 -11.58 -18.19 19.87
N GLY A 247 -11.17 -16.95 20.11
CA GLY A 247 -10.65 -16.50 21.40
C GLY A 247 -9.38 -17.27 21.79
N GLU A 248 -9.29 -17.74 23.04
CA GLU A 248 -8.10 -18.44 23.52
C GLU A 248 -7.82 -19.76 22.81
N ARG A 249 -8.82 -20.39 22.21
CA ARG A 249 -8.64 -21.63 21.43
C ARG A 249 -7.76 -21.42 20.20
N ALA A 250 -7.61 -20.18 19.73
CA ALA A 250 -6.66 -19.82 18.69
C ALA A 250 -5.21 -20.23 19.03
N PHE A 251 -4.87 -20.31 20.33
CA PHE A 251 -3.54 -20.65 20.81
C PHE A 251 -3.22 -22.15 20.79
N GLU A 252 -4.22 -22.99 20.54
CA GLU A 252 -4.08 -24.45 20.41
C GLU A 252 -3.55 -24.84 19.03
N ARG A 253 -3.79 -24.01 18.02
CA ARG A 253 -3.31 -24.25 16.66
C ARG A 253 -1.87 -23.76 16.52
N ASP A 254 -0.98 -24.66 16.12
CA ASP A 254 0.39 -24.31 15.77
C ASP A 254 0.42 -23.66 14.38
N ILE A 255 0.78 -22.39 14.34
CA ILE A 255 1.02 -21.61 13.10
C ILE A 255 2.52 -21.34 12.88
N GLY A 256 3.39 -22.09 13.57
CA GLY A 256 4.83 -22.00 13.46
C GLY A 256 5.41 -20.71 14.06
N LEU A 257 4.78 -20.14 15.09
CA LEU A 257 5.33 -18.99 15.82
C LEU A 257 6.51 -19.43 16.69
N PRO A 258 7.65 -18.70 16.70
CA PRO A 258 8.72 -18.97 17.64
C PRO A 258 8.22 -18.95 19.09
N GLU A 259 8.65 -19.91 19.91
CA GLU A 259 8.15 -20.10 21.28
C GLU A 259 8.24 -18.83 22.15
N GLN A 260 9.36 -18.11 22.04
CA GLN A 260 9.59 -16.84 22.73
C GLN A 260 8.60 -15.75 22.30
N SER A 261 8.24 -15.70 21.01
CA SER A 261 7.29 -14.72 20.47
C SER A 261 5.85 -15.11 20.79
N ALA A 262 5.53 -16.39 20.84
CA ALA A 262 4.18 -16.89 21.12
C ALA A 262 3.67 -16.44 22.50
N GLY A 263 4.50 -16.54 23.55
CA GLY A 263 4.11 -16.13 24.91
C GLY A 263 3.81 -14.62 25.02
N LEU A 264 4.64 -13.79 24.37
CA LEU A 264 4.43 -12.34 24.32
C LEU A 264 3.17 -11.98 23.54
N MET A 265 2.95 -12.60 22.37
CA MET A 265 1.75 -12.33 21.55
C MET A 265 0.46 -12.75 22.26
N LYS A 266 0.45 -13.92 22.93
CA LYS A 266 -0.68 -14.37 23.75
C LYS A 266 -1.03 -13.35 24.84
N THR A 267 0.00 -12.86 25.54
CA THR A 267 -0.16 -11.84 26.60
C THR A 267 -0.66 -10.51 26.02
N ALA A 268 -0.14 -10.10 24.86
CA ALA A 268 -0.54 -8.89 24.17
C ALA A 268 -2.02 -8.93 23.77
N LEU A 269 -2.48 -10.03 23.17
CA LEU A 269 -3.88 -10.22 22.76
C LEU A 269 -4.85 -10.28 23.95
N ARG A 270 -4.49 -11.00 25.02
CA ARG A 270 -5.32 -11.09 26.24
C ARG A 270 -5.55 -9.74 26.90
N ASN A 271 -4.51 -8.91 26.93
CA ASN A 271 -4.53 -7.62 27.63
C ASN A 271 -4.74 -6.43 26.67
N ASN A 272 -5.00 -6.67 25.38
CA ASN A 272 -5.11 -5.65 24.34
C ASN A 272 -3.91 -4.67 24.31
N LEU A 273 -2.70 -5.17 24.54
CA LEU A 273 -1.47 -4.37 24.56
C LEU A 273 -0.86 -4.33 23.16
N ASN A 274 -0.71 -3.13 22.59
CA ASN A 274 -0.15 -2.94 21.24
C ASN A 274 -0.83 -3.83 20.17
N CYS A 275 -2.16 -3.94 20.25
CA CYS A 275 -2.99 -4.72 19.34
C CYS A 275 -4.03 -3.80 18.67
N PRO A 276 -3.62 -2.82 17.83
CA PRO A 276 -4.58 -1.98 17.12
C PRO A 276 -5.54 -2.86 16.29
N LYS A 277 -6.79 -2.42 16.17
CA LYS A 277 -7.75 -3.09 15.31
C LYS A 277 -7.50 -2.71 13.86
N THR A 278 -7.62 -3.69 12.97
CA THR A 278 -7.49 -3.47 11.53
C THR A 278 -8.62 -4.14 10.76
N SER A 279 -9.04 -3.49 9.68
CA SER A 279 -9.92 -4.02 8.62
C SER A 279 -9.15 -4.26 7.32
N SER A 280 -7.81 -4.32 7.39
CA SER A 280 -6.95 -4.36 6.21
C SER A 280 -7.07 -5.64 5.40
N ALA A 281 -7.36 -5.49 4.11
CA ALA A 281 -7.30 -6.57 3.15
C ALA A 281 -5.87 -7.10 3.03
N GLY A 282 -4.85 -6.23 3.00
CA GLY A 282 -3.45 -6.65 2.98
C GLY A 282 -3.07 -7.54 4.17
N ARG A 283 -3.55 -7.23 5.38
CA ARG A 283 -3.34 -8.08 6.55
C ARG A 283 -4.10 -9.41 6.48
N ILE A 284 -5.27 -9.45 5.82
CA ILE A 284 -5.97 -10.71 5.53
C ILE A 284 -5.15 -11.56 4.54
N PHE A 285 -4.55 -10.97 3.50
CA PHE A 285 -3.62 -11.67 2.61
C PHE A 285 -2.42 -12.26 3.37
N ASP A 286 -1.81 -11.47 4.26
CA ASP A 286 -0.68 -11.92 5.09
C ASP A 286 -1.10 -13.10 5.98
N ALA A 287 -2.26 -13.01 6.63
CA ALA A 287 -2.80 -14.10 7.46
C ALA A 287 -3.02 -15.39 6.65
N VAL A 288 -3.60 -15.28 5.46
CA VAL A 288 -3.84 -16.43 4.56
C VAL A 288 -2.53 -17.04 4.07
N ALA A 289 -1.55 -16.21 3.69
CA ALA A 289 -0.23 -16.68 3.29
C ALA A 289 0.45 -17.47 4.43
N ALA A 290 0.41 -16.95 5.66
CA ALA A 290 0.93 -17.64 6.84
C ALA A 290 0.23 -18.98 7.10
N LEU A 291 -1.11 -19.03 7.03
CA LEU A 291 -1.89 -20.24 7.29
C LEU A 291 -1.68 -21.33 6.22
N THR A 292 -1.51 -20.93 4.97
CA THR A 292 -1.26 -21.86 3.85
C THR A 292 0.20 -22.30 3.74
N GLY A 293 1.10 -21.72 4.55
CA GLY A 293 2.54 -21.96 4.45
C GLY A 293 3.17 -21.36 3.20
N ILE A 294 2.49 -20.44 2.50
CA ILE A 294 3.02 -19.74 1.34
C ILE A 294 3.80 -18.52 1.82
N GLY A 295 5.11 -18.51 1.54
CA GLY A 295 6.01 -17.45 1.97
C GLY A 295 6.60 -17.69 3.36
N GLY A 296 7.03 -16.62 4.01
CA GLY A 296 7.72 -16.65 5.30
C GLY A 296 7.71 -15.28 5.94
N GLU A 297 8.80 -14.90 6.61
CA GLU A 297 9.01 -13.51 7.01
C GLU A 297 9.18 -12.63 5.77
N ASN A 298 8.51 -11.47 5.78
CA ASN A 298 8.59 -10.52 4.70
C ASN A 298 9.86 -9.68 4.86
N SER A 299 10.65 -9.56 3.79
CA SER A 299 11.74 -8.59 3.67
C SER A 299 11.27 -7.25 3.10
N PHE A 300 10.07 -7.20 2.51
CA PHE A 300 9.44 -5.97 2.01
C PHE A 300 7.91 -6.03 2.10
N GLU A 301 7.28 -4.85 2.07
CA GLU A 301 5.82 -4.72 2.15
C GLU A 301 5.12 -5.38 0.96
N GLY A 302 4.17 -6.27 1.27
CA GLY A 302 3.34 -6.96 0.27
C GLY A 302 3.93 -8.25 -0.28
N GLN A 303 5.10 -8.70 0.20
CA GLN A 303 5.75 -9.92 -0.27
C GLN A 303 4.87 -11.17 -0.13
N ALA A 304 4.27 -11.40 1.04
CA ALA A 304 3.37 -12.52 1.27
C ALA A 304 2.13 -12.49 0.35
N ALA A 305 1.52 -11.31 0.17
CA ALA A 305 0.39 -11.13 -0.74
C ALA A 305 0.76 -11.47 -2.20
N MET A 306 1.94 -11.02 -2.67
CA MET A 306 2.45 -11.35 -4.00
C MET A 306 2.76 -12.84 -4.16
N ALA A 307 3.36 -13.47 -3.14
CA ALA A 307 3.64 -14.89 -3.15
C ALA A 307 2.34 -15.71 -3.23
N LEU A 308 1.30 -15.29 -2.50
CA LEU A 308 -0.02 -15.89 -2.55
C LEU A 308 -0.69 -15.74 -3.93
N GLU A 309 -0.59 -14.56 -4.58
CA GLU A 309 -1.07 -14.36 -5.96
C GLU A 309 -0.37 -15.31 -6.93
N PHE A 310 0.96 -15.45 -6.81
CA PHE A 310 1.76 -16.28 -7.69
C PHE A 310 1.46 -17.78 -7.54
N ALA A 311 1.22 -18.23 -6.30
CA ALA A 311 0.91 -19.62 -6.01
C ALA A 311 -0.53 -20.02 -6.39
N ALA A 312 -1.43 -19.07 -6.64
CA ALA A 312 -2.85 -19.34 -6.86
C ALA A 312 -3.11 -20.18 -8.13
N GLU A 313 -3.73 -21.35 -7.97
CA GLU A 313 -4.20 -22.19 -9.06
C GLU A 313 -5.47 -21.59 -9.70
N ARG A 314 -5.29 -20.89 -10.82
CA ARG A 314 -6.37 -20.13 -11.48
C ARG A 314 -7.53 -20.98 -11.97
N GLU A 315 -7.29 -22.24 -12.35
CA GLU A 315 -8.32 -23.16 -12.82
C GLU A 315 -9.27 -23.62 -11.70
N PHE A 316 -8.86 -23.49 -10.44
CA PHE A 316 -9.70 -23.87 -9.30
C PHE A 316 -10.72 -22.76 -9.02
N THR A 317 -12.01 -23.02 -9.28
CA THR A 317 -13.06 -21.98 -9.30
C THR A 317 -13.95 -21.89 -8.07
N ALA A 318 -13.71 -22.73 -7.05
CA ALA A 318 -14.49 -22.68 -5.82
C ALA A 318 -14.32 -21.33 -5.10
N VAL A 319 -15.28 -21.01 -4.23
CA VAL A 319 -15.23 -19.88 -3.29
C VAL A 319 -15.46 -20.40 -1.87
N TYR A 320 -14.97 -19.67 -0.88
CA TYR A 320 -15.37 -19.86 0.50
C TYR A 320 -16.62 -19.04 0.82
N ASP A 321 -17.35 -19.46 1.86
CA ASP A 321 -18.48 -18.71 2.37
C ASP A 321 -18.03 -17.42 3.06
N PHE A 322 -18.89 -16.41 3.04
CA PHE A 322 -18.74 -15.15 3.77
C PHE A 322 -20.13 -14.56 4.00
N GLU A 323 -20.25 -13.61 4.92
CA GLU A 323 -21.51 -12.90 5.16
C GLU A 323 -21.31 -11.40 5.04
N VAL A 324 -22.34 -10.71 4.54
CA VAL A 324 -22.41 -9.25 4.53
C VAL A 324 -23.64 -8.85 5.34
N ARG A 325 -23.43 -8.20 6.49
CA ARG A 325 -24.51 -7.77 7.40
C ARG A 325 -24.16 -6.45 8.07
N ASP A 326 -25.13 -5.55 8.17
CA ASP A 326 -25.01 -4.29 8.92
C ASP A 326 -23.75 -3.45 8.60
N GLY A 327 -23.37 -3.37 7.31
CA GLY A 327 -22.18 -2.61 6.91
C GLY A 327 -20.84 -3.36 7.09
N VAL A 328 -20.87 -4.64 7.47
CA VAL A 328 -19.66 -5.42 7.77
C VAL A 328 -19.60 -6.69 6.92
N ILE A 329 -18.41 -6.96 6.37
CA ILE A 329 -18.08 -8.19 5.67
C ILE A 329 -17.39 -9.14 6.67
N ASP A 330 -18.12 -10.18 7.07
CA ASP A 330 -17.63 -11.19 7.99
C ASP A 330 -16.78 -12.23 7.26
N TRP A 331 -15.47 -12.20 7.50
CA TRP A 331 -14.50 -13.15 6.97
C TRP A 331 -14.42 -14.46 7.76
N ARG A 332 -15.08 -14.59 8.92
CA ARG A 332 -14.96 -15.79 9.77
C ARG A 332 -15.41 -17.08 9.07
N PRO A 333 -16.52 -17.12 8.31
CA PRO A 333 -16.89 -18.31 7.54
C PRO A 333 -15.81 -18.71 6.53
N MET A 334 -15.18 -17.73 5.88
CA MET A 334 -14.07 -17.96 4.96
C MET A 334 -12.89 -18.60 5.69
N LEU A 335 -12.50 -18.03 6.84
CA LEU A 335 -11.40 -18.59 7.62
C LEU A 335 -11.70 -20.02 8.09
N ARG A 336 -12.92 -20.33 8.56
CA ARG A 336 -13.30 -21.71 8.95
C ARG A 336 -13.17 -22.68 7.79
N GLY A 337 -13.65 -22.29 6.60
CA GLY A 337 -13.51 -23.10 5.40
C GLY A 337 -12.04 -23.35 5.03
N MET A 338 -11.17 -22.34 5.21
CA MET A 338 -9.74 -22.48 5.02
C MET A 338 -9.08 -23.43 6.03
N LEU A 339 -9.47 -23.36 7.31
CA LEU A 339 -8.94 -24.28 8.32
C LEU A 339 -9.37 -25.73 8.03
N ALA A 340 -10.60 -25.95 7.58
CA ALA A 340 -11.08 -27.26 7.16
C ALA A 340 -10.31 -27.79 5.93
N ASP A 341 -10.03 -26.92 4.94
CA ASP A 341 -9.22 -27.28 3.77
C ASP A 341 -7.76 -27.63 4.18
N LEU A 342 -7.19 -26.95 5.19
CA LEU A 342 -5.87 -27.30 5.76
C LEU A 342 -5.89 -28.68 6.44
N ASP A 343 -6.92 -28.95 7.24
CA ASP A 343 -7.07 -30.22 7.94
C ASP A 343 -7.31 -31.39 6.97
N ALA A 344 -7.92 -31.10 5.82
CA ALA A 344 -8.06 -32.02 4.69
C ALA A 344 -6.81 -32.09 3.78
N CYS A 345 -5.73 -31.38 4.11
CA CYS A 345 -4.49 -31.30 3.34
C CYS A 345 -4.71 -30.85 1.88
N LEU A 346 -5.63 -29.92 1.64
CA LEU A 346 -5.80 -29.31 0.32
C LEU A 346 -4.54 -28.51 -0.06
N GLY A 347 -4.10 -28.64 -1.32
CA GLY A 347 -2.92 -27.93 -1.81
C GLY A 347 -3.03 -26.41 -1.64
N ALA A 348 -1.95 -25.79 -1.17
CA ALA A 348 -1.90 -24.35 -0.89
C ALA A 348 -2.27 -23.49 -2.10
N GLY A 349 -1.91 -23.92 -3.32
CA GLY A 349 -2.28 -23.23 -4.56
C GLY A 349 -3.79 -23.21 -4.83
N LYS A 350 -4.50 -24.31 -4.54
CA LYS A 350 -5.97 -24.37 -4.62
C LYS A 350 -6.62 -23.48 -3.58
N MET A 351 -6.12 -23.51 -2.35
CA MET A 351 -6.59 -22.63 -1.27
C MET A 351 -6.41 -21.16 -1.62
N ALA A 352 -5.24 -20.78 -2.16
CA ALA A 352 -4.96 -19.43 -2.63
C ALA A 352 -5.90 -19.02 -3.79
N GLY A 353 -6.16 -19.91 -4.75
CA GLY A 353 -7.12 -19.66 -5.83
C GLY A 353 -8.54 -19.42 -5.31
N LYS A 354 -9.00 -20.28 -4.37
CA LYS A 354 -10.30 -20.18 -3.71
C LYS A 354 -10.43 -18.87 -2.92
N PHE A 355 -9.37 -18.45 -2.21
CA PHE A 355 -9.31 -17.18 -1.49
C PHE A 355 -9.45 -15.97 -2.43
N HIS A 356 -8.65 -15.88 -3.50
CA HIS A 356 -8.72 -14.77 -4.45
C HIS A 356 -10.11 -14.65 -5.11
N ARG A 357 -10.73 -15.79 -5.45
CA ARG A 357 -12.09 -15.80 -6.00
C ARG A 357 -13.14 -15.38 -4.98
N THR A 358 -12.93 -15.75 -3.71
CA THR A 358 -13.80 -15.29 -2.62
C THR A 358 -13.75 -13.77 -2.48
N LEU A 359 -12.56 -13.16 -2.53
CA LEU A 359 -12.44 -11.70 -2.53
C LEU A 359 -13.17 -11.04 -3.71
N ALA A 360 -13.06 -11.60 -4.92
CA ALA A 360 -13.81 -11.09 -6.07
C ALA A 360 -15.34 -11.22 -5.85
N ALA A 361 -15.81 -12.34 -5.29
CA ALA A 361 -17.21 -12.53 -4.95
C ALA A 361 -17.70 -11.56 -3.86
N ILE A 362 -16.85 -11.23 -2.88
CA ILE A 362 -17.11 -10.22 -1.86
C ILE A 362 -17.33 -8.85 -2.48
N ILE A 363 -16.50 -8.45 -3.47
CA ILE A 363 -16.68 -7.17 -4.17
C ILE A 363 -18.06 -7.11 -4.84
N VAL A 364 -18.47 -8.18 -5.52
CA VAL A 364 -19.77 -8.25 -6.20
C VAL A 364 -20.92 -8.18 -5.19
N ALA A 365 -20.85 -8.97 -4.11
CA ALA A 365 -21.87 -8.96 -3.07
C ALA A 365 -21.97 -7.59 -2.36
N ALA A 366 -20.84 -6.92 -2.14
CA ALA A 366 -20.77 -5.59 -1.57
C ALA A 366 -21.45 -4.55 -2.48
N ALA A 367 -21.16 -4.57 -3.78
CA ALA A 367 -21.81 -3.69 -4.76
C ALA A 367 -23.33 -3.89 -4.77
N GLN A 368 -23.79 -5.15 -4.81
CA GLN A 368 -25.21 -5.50 -4.75
C GLN A 368 -25.89 -5.02 -3.46
N ALA A 369 -25.23 -5.17 -2.30
CA ALA A 369 -25.76 -4.72 -1.02
C ALA A 369 -25.90 -3.19 -0.92
N ILE A 370 -25.03 -2.45 -1.62
CA ILE A 370 -25.02 -0.97 -1.66
C ILE A 370 -26.00 -0.41 -2.71
N GLY A 371 -26.42 -1.25 -3.67
CA GLY A 371 -27.35 -0.91 -4.75
C GLY A 371 -26.69 -0.39 -6.03
N GLU A 372 -25.48 -0.88 -6.33
CA GLU A 372 -24.69 -0.54 -7.54
C GLU A 372 -24.70 -1.64 -8.60
#